data_AF-A0AAW0F6K9-F1
#
_entry.id   AF-A0AAW0F6K9-F1
#
_cell.length_a   1.000
_cell.length_b   1.000
_cell.length_c   1.000
_cell.angle_alpha   90.00
_cell.angle_beta   90.00
_cell.angle_gamma   90.00
#
_symmetry.space_group_name_H-M   'P 1'
#
loop_
_entity.id
_entity.type
_entity.pdbx_description
1 polymer ?
#
loop_
_entity_poly.entity_id
_entity_poly.type
_entity_poly.pdbx_seq_one_letter_code
_entity_poly.pdbx_strand_id
1 'polypeptide(L)'
;MEFHLLPETDSFFEVLLRPTFAVSFGVMGSLMVVTNYIMEKSTVEHSSAPAVLVTSDLYLNVLTFTLFVAGITFANNTQITRAIALGQSPPMRLSSLRSLPWPLSTICGGHGDRKLVPFLLHCLLFPGLPVLLLLHLVSLGVNGFEHALHWQMPLQRYLAWTTLWRLAVTAGVFTANYLAAHNPTQSVLIPSTESEQLPTEAAGRKQD
;
A
#
# COMPACT_ATOMS: atom_id res chain seq x y z
N MET A 1 13.54 5.00 -24.59
CA MET A 1 13.17 3.66 -24.10
C MET A 1 11.80 3.41 -24.69
N GLU A 2 11.63 2.39 -25.54
CA GLU A 2 10.32 2.12 -26.16
C GLU A 2 9.33 1.64 -25.09
N PHE A 3 8.16 2.27 -25.04
CA PHE A 3 7.06 1.83 -24.18
C PHE A 3 6.42 0.58 -24.78
N HIS A 4 6.30 -0.47 -23.98
CA HIS A 4 5.61 -1.71 -24.37
C HIS A 4 4.50 -1.99 -23.37
N LEU A 5 3.41 -1.23 -23.40
CA LEU A 5 2.29 -1.48 -22.50
C LEU A 5 1.58 -2.77 -22.91
N LEU A 6 1.37 -3.64 -21.92
CA LEU A 6 0.46 -4.78 -22.06
C LEU A 6 -0.99 -4.28 -22.14
N PRO A 7 -1.91 -5.06 -22.72
CA PRO A 7 -3.34 -4.72 -22.71
C PRO A 7 -3.87 -4.59 -21.28
N GLU A 8 -4.84 -3.69 -21.07
CA GLU A 8 -5.48 -3.50 -19.77
C GLU A 8 -6.17 -4.77 -19.28
N THR A 9 -6.05 -5.06 -17.99
CA THR A 9 -6.74 -6.17 -17.32
C THR A 9 -7.83 -5.68 -16.36
N ASP A 10 -8.90 -6.44 -16.24
CA ASP A 10 -9.93 -6.26 -15.20
C ASP A 10 -9.70 -7.15 -13.97
N SER A 11 -8.71 -8.06 -14.02
CA SER A 11 -8.45 -9.05 -12.98
C SER A 11 -7.46 -8.56 -11.92
N PHE A 12 -7.96 -8.30 -10.71
CA PHE A 12 -7.11 -8.03 -9.54
C PHE A 12 -6.14 -9.18 -9.23
N PHE A 13 -6.58 -10.43 -9.42
CA PHE A 13 -5.76 -11.60 -9.15
C PHE A 13 -4.56 -11.68 -10.09
N GLU A 14 -4.74 -11.34 -11.37
CA GLU A 14 -3.65 -11.33 -12.33
C GLU A 14 -2.56 -10.34 -11.94
N VAL A 15 -2.95 -9.20 -11.37
CA VAL A 15 -2.04 -8.15 -10.92
C VAL A 15 -1.36 -8.53 -9.59
N LEU A 16 -2.13 -9.00 -8.60
CA LEU A 16 -1.61 -9.32 -7.27
C LEU A 16 -0.78 -10.61 -7.20
N LEU A 17 -0.98 -11.56 -8.12
CA LEU A 17 -0.18 -12.79 -8.17
C LEU A 17 1.14 -12.60 -8.92
N ARG A 18 1.40 -11.43 -9.50
CA ARG A 18 2.68 -11.18 -10.18
C ARG A 18 3.84 -11.13 -9.20
N PRO A 19 5.03 -11.61 -9.59
CA PRO A 19 6.23 -11.54 -8.76
C PRO A 19 6.57 -10.12 -8.28
N THR A 20 6.25 -9.09 -9.09
CA THR A 20 6.46 -7.68 -8.73
C THR A 20 5.64 -7.23 -7.52
N PHE A 21 4.51 -7.89 -7.24
CA PHE A 21 3.78 -7.72 -5.99
C PHE A 21 4.34 -8.64 -4.90
N ALA A 22 4.30 -9.96 -5.15
CA ALA A 22 4.52 -10.97 -4.12
C ALA A 22 5.93 -10.92 -3.51
N VAL A 23 6.97 -10.72 -4.34
CA VAL A 23 8.35 -10.66 -3.87
C VAL A 23 8.60 -9.37 -3.10
N SER A 24 8.19 -8.22 -3.64
CA SER A 24 8.37 -6.93 -2.98
C SER A 24 7.61 -6.82 -1.67
N PHE A 25 6.36 -7.30 -1.63
CA PHE A 25 5.58 -7.42 -0.40
C PHE A 25 6.24 -8.40 0.57
N GLY A 26 6.64 -9.59 0.10
CA GLY A 26 7.23 -10.63 0.94
C GLY A 26 8.51 -10.16 1.63
N VAL A 27 9.43 -9.53 0.89
CA VAL A 27 10.68 -8.99 1.45
C VAL A 27 10.40 -7.87 2.44
N MET A 28 9.60 -6.87 2.04
CA MET A 28 9.34 -5.70 2.87
C MET A 28 8.53 -6.05 4.13
N GLY A 29 7.47 -6.83 3.94
CA GLY A 29 6.60 -7.29 5.03
C GLY A 29 7.35 -8.16 6.02
N SER A 30 8.16 -9.11 5.54
CA SER A 30 8.96 -9.98 6.44
C SER A 30 9.98 -9.18 7.23
N LEU A 31 10.74 -8.29 6.57
CA LEU A 31 11.71 -7.45 7.25
C LEU A 31 11.04 -6.60 8.33
N MET A 32 9.95 -5.92 7.98
CA MET A 32 9.26 -5.06 8.92
C MET A 32 8.65 -5.83 10.09
N VAL A 33 8.01 -6.97 9.83
CA VAL A 33 7.43 -7.82 10.89
C VAL A 33 8.52 -8.35 11.82
N VAL A 34 9.61 -8.91 11.28
CA VAL A 34 10.68 -9.49 12.08
C VAL A 34 11.40 -8.44 12.91
N THR A 35 11.74 -7.28 12.32
CA THR A 35 12.38 -6.18 13.05
C THR A 35 11.47 -5.67 14.17
N ASN A 36 10.19 -5.42 13.89
CA ASN A 36 9.25 -4.96 14.92
C ASN A 36 9.05 -6.01 16.01
N TYR A 37 8.97 -7.29 15.67
CA TYR A 37 8.85 -8.37 16.64
C TYR A 37 10.05 -8.40 17.59
N ILE A 38 11.28 -8.33 17.06
CA ILE A 38 12.50 -8.36 17.86
C ILE A 38 12.59 -7.13 18.77
N MET A 39 12.32 -5.94 18.22
CA MET A 39 12.32 -4.69 18.99
C MET A 39 11.28 -4.74 20.12
N GLU A 40 10.03 -5.11 19.81
CA GLU A 40 8.95 -5.17 20.78
C GLU A 40 9.24 -6.19 21.88
N LYS A 41 9.70 -7.39 21.49
CA LYS A 41 10.08 -8.44 22.44
C LYS A 41 11.18 -7.95 23.38
N SER A 42 12.23 -7.34 22.83
CA SER A 42 13.34 -6.79 23.61
C SER A 42 12.84 -5.71 24.57
N THR A 43 12.02 -4.77 24.10
CA THR A 43 11.46 -3.70 24.95
C THR A 43 10.65 -4.28 26.12
N VAL A 44 9.76 -5.23 25.87
CA VAL A 44 8.92 -5.79 26.94
C VAL A 44 9.75 -6.64 27.91
N GLU A 45 10.68 -7.47 27.43
CA GLU A 45 11.53 -8.32 28.31
C GLU A 45 12.48 -7.49 29.20
N HIS A 46 12.94 -6.34 28.72
CA HIS A 46 13.80 -5.44 29.50
C HIS A 46 13.02 -4.41 30.32
N SER A 47 11.71 -4.29 30.09
CA SER A 47 10.83 -3.48 30.92
C SER A 47 10.25 -4.32 32.06
N SER A 48 10.10 -3.74 33.24
CA SER A 48 9.28 -4.33 34.30
C SER A 48 7.77 -4.15 34.06
N ALA A 49 7.37 -3.60 32.90
CA ALA A 49 6.00 -3.29 32.57
C ALA A 49 5.26 -4.51 31.99
N PRO A 50 3.96 -4.67 32.29
CA PRO A 50 3.17 -5.75 31.71
C PRO A 50 2.98 -5.56 30.19
N ALA A 51 2.85 -6.68 29.47
CA ALA A 51 2.53 -6.66 28.05
C ALA A 51 1.04 -6.31 27.85
N VAL A 52 0.77 -5.08 27.43
CA VAL A 52 -0.58 -4.55 27.23
C VAL A 52 -0.77 -4.18 25.76
N LEU A 53 -1.72 -4.85 25.09
CA LEU A 53 -1.98 -4.66 23.66
C LEU A 53 -2.82 -3.40 23.40
N VAL A 54 -3.91 -3.25 24.14
CA VAL A 54 -4.81 -2.10 24.03
C VAL A 54 -4.55 -1.20 25.21
N THR A 55 -4.06 0.00 24.93
CA THR A 55 -3.83 1.10 25.87
C THR A 55 -4.54 2.35 25.35
N SER A 56 -4.63 3.39 26.19
CA SER A 56 -5.12 4.71 25.77
C SER A 56 -4.41 5.25 24.54
N ASP A 57 -3.13 4.93 24.36
CA ASP A 57 -2.27 5.44 23.28
C ASP A 57 -2.16 4.50 22.08
N LEU A 58 -2.94 3.42 22.03
CA LEU A 58 -2.92 2.48 20.90
C LEU A 58 -3.18 3.19 19.56
N TYR A 59 -4.05 4.21 19.56
CA TYR A 59 -4.34 4.99 18.35
C TYR A 59 -3.08 5.65 17.79
N LEU A 60 -2.20 6.21 18.63
CA LEU A 60 -0.94 6.80 18.17
C LEU A 60 -0.05 5.74 17.54
N ASN A 61 0.06 4.56 18.16
CA ASN A 61 0.89 3.48 17.65
C ASN A 61 0.40 2.99 16.27
N VAL A 62 -0.89 2.66 16.15
CA VAL A 62 -1.47 2.16 14.89
C VAL A 62 -1.42 3.21 13.79
N LEU A 63 -1.78 4.46 14.07
CA LEU A 63 -1.81 5.53 13.06
C LEU A 63 -0.39 5.92 12.62
N THR A 64 0.55 6.03 13.55
CA THR A 64 1.96 6.36 13.23
C THR A 64 2.60 5.24 12.43
N PHE A 65 2.38 3.98 12.81
CA PHE A 65 2.84 2.83 12.03
C PHE A 65 2.23 2.85 10.62
N THR A 66 0.92 3.08 10.50
CA THR A 66 0.23 3.16 9.21
C THR A 66 0.81 4.25 8.31
N LEU A 67 1.07 5.44 8.86
CA LEU A 67 1.70 6.54 8.13
C LEU A 67 3.11 6.21 7.66
N PHE A 68 3.91 5.60 8.52
CA PHE A 68 5.27 5.20 8.20
C PHE A 68 5.30 4.20 7.05
N VAL A 69 4.47 3.16 7.12
CA VAL A 69 4.35 2.15 6.07
C VAL A 69 3.84 2.76 4.78
N ALA A 70 2.84 3.64 4.85
CA ALA A 70 2.30 4.32 3.67
C ALA A 70 3.35 5.21 3.01
N GLY A 71 4.11 5.98 3.78
CA GLY A 71 5.18 6.82 3.25
C GLY A 71 6.26 6.03 2.51
N ILE A 72 6.76 4.95 3.12
CA ILE A 72 7.81 4.13 2.50
C ILE A 72 7.28 3.41 1.25
N THR A 73 6.06 2.87 1.35
CA THR A 73 5.47 2.12 0.23
C THR A 73 5.18 3.04 -0.96
N PHE A 74 4.74 4.28 -0.70
CA PHE A 74 4.58 5.29 -1.73
C PHE A 74 5.92 5.68 -2.38
N ALA A 75 7.02 5.74 -1.63
CA ALA A 75 8.35 6.05 -2.19
C ALA A 75 8.84 4.97 -3.16
N ASN A 76 8.53 3.69 -2.90
CA ASN A 76 8.90 2.56 -3.76
C ASN A 76 8.05 2.44 -5.04
N ASN A 77 7.06 3.30 -5.21
CA ASN A 77 6.09 3.24 -6.28
C ASN A 77 6.69 3.38 -7.69
N THR A 78 7.77 4.14 -7.84
CA THR A 78 8.43 4.37 -9.13
C THR A 78 8.90 3.06 -9.78
N GLN A 79 9.24 2.05 -8.98
CA GLN A 79 9.61 0.73 -9.47
C GLN A 79 8.41 0.00 -10.09
N ILE A 80 7.22 0.12 -9.49
CA ILE A 80 5.99 -0.52 -9.98
C ILE A 80 5.55 0.13 -11.29
N THR A 81 5.47 1.47 -11.33
CA THR A 81 5.06 2.20 -12.53
C THR A 81 6.04 2.00 -13.68
N ARG A 82 7.34 1.91 -13.39
CA ARG A 82 8.36 1.56 -14.39
C ARG A 82 8.17 0.14 -14.92
N ALA A 83 7.90 -0.84 -14.06
CA ALA A 83 7.66 -2.21 -14.49
C ALA A 83 6.43 -2.30 -15.44
N ILE A 84 5.38 -1.53 -15.17
CA ILE A 84 4.21 -1.43 -16.04
C ILE A 84 4.59 -0.78 -17.38
N ALA A 85 5.30 0.36 -17.36
CA ALA A 85 5.74 1.06 -18.57
C ALA A 85 6.64 0.20 -19.49
N LEU A 86 7.39 -0.74 -18.91
CA LEU A 86 8.23 -1.71 -19.61
C LEU A 86 7.51 -3.01 -20.01
N GLY A 87 6.20 -3.11 -19.79
CA GLY A 87 5.39 -4.28 -20.20
C GLY A 87 5.53 -5.50 -19.32
N GLN A 88 6.02 -5.35 -18.08
CA GLN A 88 6.17 -6.47 -17.13
C GLN A 88 4.86 -6.73 -16.36
N SER A 89 3.96 -5.75 -16.31
CA SER A 89 2.65 -5.84 -15.67
C SER A 89 1.61 -5.02 -16.45
N PRO A 90 0.38 -5.51 -16.63
CA PRO A 90 -0.66 -4.78 -17.36
C PRO A 90 -1.28 -3.68 -16.49
N PRO A 91 -1.58 -2.50 -17.05
CA PRO A 91 -2.44 -1.54 -16.37
C PRO A 91 -3.82 -2.15 -16.07
N MET A 92 -4.48 -1.67 -15.02
CA MET A 92 -5.82 -2.12 -14.64
C MET A 92 -6.88 -1.22 -15.26
N ARG A 93 -8.01 -1.78 -15.70
CA ARG A 93 -9.14 -0.98 -16.14
C ARG A 93 -9.61 -0.04 -15.04
N LEU A 94 -9.81 1.22 -15.39
CA LEU A 94 -10.27 2.24 -14.45
C LEU A 94 -11.63 1.89 -13.82
N SER A 95 -12.53 1.26 -14.59
CA SER A 95 -13.81 0.77 -14.08
C SER A 95 -13.66 -0.28 -12.99
N SER A 96 -12.67 -1.18 -13.10
CA SER A 96 -12.36 -2.17 -12.08
C SER A 96 -11.80 -1.50 -10.84
N LEU A 97 -10.87 -0.56 -10.97
CA LEU A 97 -10.34 0.19 -9.81
C LEU A 97 -11.44 0.99 -9.08
N ARG A 98 -12.45 1.48 -9.81
CA ARG A 98 -13.59 2.20 -9.24
C ARG A 98 -14.65 1.30 -8.59
N SER A 99 -14.67 0.01 -8.90
CA SER A 99 -15.61 -0.93 -8.26
C SER A 99 -15.17 -1.37 -6.85
N LEU A 100 -13.96 -0.99 -6.44
CA LEU A 100 -13.47 -1.23 -5.09
C LEU A 100 -14.31 -0.49 -4.03
N PRO A 101 -14.44 -1.01 -2.81
CA PRO A 101 -15.14 -0.32 -1.73
C PRO A 101 -14.42 0.98 -1.37
N TRP A 102 -15.17 1.96 -0.89
CA TRP A 102 -14.58 3.16 -0.30
C TRP A 102 -13.76 2.77 0.95
N PRO A 103 -12.55 3.33 1.17
CA PRO A 103 -11.91 4.44 0.44
C PRO A 103 -11.04 4.03 -0.77
N LEU A 104 -10.88 2.72 -1.05
CA LEU A 104 -9.98 2.22 -2.09
C LEU A 104 -10.38 2.68 -3.50
N SER A 105 -11.67 2.76 -3.83
CA SER A 105 -12.10 3.26 -5.15
C SER A 105 -11.63 4.68 -5.45
N THR A 106 -11.55 5.54 -4.43
CA THR A 106 -11.06 6.92 -4.60
C THR A 106 -9.55 6.96 -4.80
N ILE A 107 -8.80 6.17 -4.03
CA ILE A 107 -7.33 6.12 -4.12
C ILE A 107 -6.89 5.49 -5.44
N CYS A 108 -7.47 4.34 -5.77
CA CYS A 108 -7.05 3.53 -6.89
C CYS A 108 -7.68 4.02 -8.20
N GLY A 109 -8.92 4.52 -8.18
CA GLY A 109 -9.69 4.93 -9.35
C GLY A 109 -9.76 6.44 -9.61
N GLY A 110 -8.99 7.25 -8.87
CA GLY A 110 -8.85 8.69 -9.11
C GLY A 110 -8.16 9.02 -10.43
N HIS A 111 -8.52 10.12 -11.09
CA HIS A 111 -7.86 10.51 -12.34
C HIS A 111 -6.51 11.19 -12.09
N GLY A 112 -5.54 10.85 -12.94
CA GLY A 112 -4.24 11.49 -12.99
C GLY A 112 -3.24 10.91 -11.98
N ASP A 113 -2.19 11.69 -11.73
CA ASP A 113 -1.10 11.25 -10.89
C ASP A 113 -1.48 11.19 -9.41
N ARG A 114 -1.06 10.12 -8.77
CA ARG A 114 -1.26 9.93 -7.34
C ARG A 114 -0.43 10.94 -6.56
N LYS A 115 -1.05 11.53 -5.55
CA LYS A 115 -0.43 12.49 -4.65
C LYS A 115 -0.18 11.82 -3.30
N LEU A 116 0.99 12.09 -2.71
CA LEU A 116 1.39 11.52 -1.42
C LEU A 116 0.40 11.85 -0.31
N VAL A 117 0.04 13.12 -0.13
CA VAL A 117 -0.82 13.55 0.99
C VAL A 117 -2.20 12.86 0.96
N PRO A 118 -2.96 12.88 -0.16
CA PRO A 118 -4.19 12.09 -0.26
C PRO A 118 -3.97 10.61 0.03
N PHE A 119 -2.92 9.99 -0.50
CA PHE A 119 -2.64 8.58 -0.26
C PHE A 119 -2.45 8.29 1.24
N LEU A 120 -1.63 9.08 1.94
CA LEU A 120 -1.41 8.93 3.39
C LEU A 120 -2.72 9.06 4.18
N LEU A 121 -3.55 10.06 3.87
CA LEU A 121 -4.85 10.27 4.53
C LEU A 121 -5.79 9.09 4.32
N HIS A 122 -5.84 8.54 3.10
CA HIS A 122 -6.69 7.39 2.85
C HIS A 122 -6.13 6.12 3.49
N CYS A 123 -4.81 5.96 3.61
CA CYS A 123 -4.20 4.85 4.34
C CYS A 123 -4.56 4.86 5.84
N LEU A 124 -4.68 6.06 6.44
CA LEU A 124 -5.22 6.21 7.79
C LEU A 124 -6.66 5.71 7.88
N LEU A 125 -7.51 6.05 6.91
CA LEU A 125 -8.90 5.58 6.84
C LEU A 125 -9.01 4.08 6.58
N PHE A 126 -8.14 3.53 5.74
CA PHE A 126 -8.02 2.10 5.48
C PHE A 126 -6.58 1.75 5.06
N PRO A 127 -5.89 0.83 5.75
CA PRO A 127 -6.39 -0.09 6.77
C PRO A 127 -6.31 0.41 8.23
N GLY A 128 -5.74 1.59 8.50
CA GLY A 128 -5.39 2.03 9.86
C GLY A 128 -6.56 2.05 10.86
N LEU A 129 -7.61 2.85 10.58
CA LEU A 129 -8.79 2.94 11.44
C LEU A 129 -9.53 1.60 11.62
N PRO A 130 -9.78 0.78 10.58
CA PRO A 130 -10.39 -0.54 10.74
C PRO A 130 -9.63 -1.44 11.71
N VAL A 131 -8.29 -1.47 11.62
CA VAL A 131 -7.45 -2.26 12.52
C VAL A 131 -7.56 -1.74 13.96
N LEU A 132 -7.50 -0.42 14.14
CA LEU A 132 -7.64 0.21 15.45
C LEU A 132 -8.99 -0.13 16.10
N LEU A 133 -10.09 0.02 15.35
CA LEU A 133 -11.44 -0.28 15.81
C LEU A 133 -11.59 -1.77 16.13
N LEU A 134 -11.05 -2.65 15.27
CA LEU A 134 -11.10 -4.09 15.50
C LEU A 134 -10.40 -4.49 16.80
N LEU A 135 -9.21 -3.95 17.07
CA LEU A 135 -8.49 -4.24 18.32
C LEU A 135 -9.28 -3.81 19.57
N HIS A 136 -9.93 -2.65 19.52
CA HIS A 136 -10.80 -2.17 20.61
C HIS A 136 -12.05 -3.04 20.76
N LEU A 137 -12.70 -3.43 19.66
CA LEU A 137 -13.89 -4.30 19.70
C LEU A 137 -13.55 -5.69 20.25
N VAL A 138 -12.40 -6.25 19.86
CA VAL A 138 -11.93 -7.54 20.41
C VAL A 138 -11.61 -7.39 21.90
N SER A 139 -10.92 -6.31 22.30
CA SER A 139 -10.65 -6.02 23.71
C SER A 139 -11.95 -5.90 24.53
N LEU A 140 -12.94 -5.19 24.00
CA LEU A 140 -14.26 -5.05 24.62
C LEU A 140 -14.95 -6.42 24.76
N GLY A 141 -14.89 -7.27 23.74
CA GLY A 141 -15.50 -8.60 23.78
C GLY A 141 -14.81 -9.56 24.76
N VAL A 142 -13.48 -9.44 24.92
CA VAL A 142 -12.70 -10.33 25.79
C VAL A 142 -12.70 -9.86 27.25
N ASN A 143 -12.60 -8.54 27.50
CA ASN A 143 -12.43 -7.99 28.85
C ASN A 143 -13.69 -7.29 29.40
N GLY A 144 -14.73 -7.09 28.58
CA GLY A 144 -15.91 -6.32 28.96
C GLY A 144 -15.67 -4.80 28.97
N PHE A 145 -16.72 -4.04 29.30
CA PHE A 145 -16.69 -2.56 29.26
C PHE A 145 -15.71 -1.95 30.26
N GLU A 146 -15.54 -2.55 31.44
CA GLU A 146 -14.70 -2.00 32.52
C GLU A 146 -13.20 -1.98 32.17
N HIS A 147 -12.77 -2.88 31.27
CA HIS A 147 -11.36 -3.05 30.89
C HIS A 147 -11.15 -2.96 29.37
N ALA A 148 -12.11 -2.37 28.64
CA ALA A 148 -12.06 -2.30 27.18
C ALA A 148 -10.84 -1.55 26.63
N LEU A 149 -10.30 -0.58 27.39
CA LEU A 149 -9.13 0.21 27.04
C LEU A 149 -7.81 -0.32 27.65
N HIS A 150 -7.86 -1.49 28.29
CA HIS A 150 -6.70 -2.09 28.94
C HIS A 150 -6.69 -3.59 28.75
N TRP A 151 -6.06 -4.06 27.67
CA TRP A 151 -5.97 -5.49 27.38
C TRP A 151 -4.57 -6.05 27.65
N GLN A 152 -4.35 -6.49 28.89
CA GLN A 152 -3.13 -7.19 29.28
C GLN A 152 -3.18 -8.66 28.86
N MET A 153 -2.05 -9.20 28.41
CA MET A 153 -1.94 -10.62 28.03
C MET A 153 -0.51 -11.15 28.18
N PRO A 154 -0.31 -12.48 28.17
CA PRO A 154 1.04 -13.06 28.16
C PRO A 154 1.86 -12.59 26.96
N LEU A 155 3.17 -12.40 27.14
CA LEU A 155 4.10 -11.87 26.14
C LEU A 155 3.94 -12.52 24.76
N GLN A 156 3.86 -13.86 24.71
CA GLN A 156 3.73 -14.57 23.44
C GLN A 156 2.45 -14.21 22.67
N ARG A 157 1.32 -14.08 23.37
CA ARG A 157 0.04 -13.66 22.75
C ARG A 157 0.09 -12.21 22.33
N TYR A 158 0.68 -11.36 23.16
CA TYR A 158 0.90 -9.95 22.85
C TYR A 158 1.69 -9.78 21.55
N LEU A 159 2.83 -10.46 21.43
CA LEU A 159 3.68 -10.41 20.23
C LEU A 159 2.99 -10.96 18.98
N ALA A 160 2.16 -12.00 19.13
CA ALA A 160 1.38 -12.53 18.02
C ALA A 160 0.33 -11.51 17.53
N TRP A 161 -0.40 -10.87 18.44
CA TRP A 161 -1.38 -9.84 18.09
C TRP A 161 -0.71 -8.59 17.50
N THR A 162 0.41 -8.13 18.06
CA THR A 162 1.14 -6.98 17.52
C THR A 162 1.66 -7.24 16.12
N THR A 163 2.19 -8.44 15.89
CA THR A 163 2.62 -8.89 14.57
C THR A 163 1.45 -8.96 13.59
N LEU A 164 0.32 -9.53 14.01
CA LEU A 164 -0.85 -9.73 13.16
C LEU A 164 -1.43 -8.40 12.67
N TRP A 165 -1.64 -7.43 13.56
CA TRP A 165 -2.22 -6.15 13.15
C TRP A 165 -1.25 -5.34 12.29
N ARG A 166 0.06 -5.38 12.58
CA ARG A 166 1.10 -4.74 11.75
C ARG A 166 1.14 -5.35 10.36
N LEU A 167 1.04 -6.69 10.26
CA LEU A 167 0.96 -7.39 8.98
C LEU A 167 -0.30 -6.99 8.19
N ALA A 168 -1.46 -6.91 8.86
CA ALA A 168 -2.70 -6.48 8.23
C ALA A 168 -2.61 -5.05 7.68
N VAL A 169 -2.06 -4.11 8.45
CA VAL A 169 -1.81 -2.73 7.98
C VAL A 169 -0.86 -2.74 6.77
N THR A 170 0.23 -3.50 6.86
CA THR A 170 1.22 -3.59 5.78
C THR A 170 0.62 -4.12 4.50
N ALA A 171 -0.12 -5.23 4.58
CA ALA A 171 -0.78 -5.84 3.44
C ALA A 171 -1.80 -4.87 2.82
N GLY A 172 -2.63 -4.21 3.63
CA GLY A 172 -3.62 -3.26 3.13
C GLY A 172 -2.99 -2.06 2.42
N VAL A 173 -1.99 -1.43 3.05
CA VAL A 173 -1.28 -0.28 2.46
C VAL A 173 -0.56 -0.67 1.18
N PHE A 174 0.14 -1.81 1.18
CA PHE A 174 0.90 -2.28 0.02
C PHE A 174 -0.01 -2.63 -1.15
N THR A 175 -1.11 -3.33 -0.88
CA THR A 175 -2.15 -3.65 -1.89
C THR A 175 -2.75 -2.38 -2.46
N ALA A 176 -3.17 -1.43 -1.61
CA ALA A 176 -3.76 -0.17 -2.06
C ALA A 176 -2.78 0.62 -2.95
N ASN A 177 -1.51 0.75 -2.53
CA ASN A 177 -0.50 1.43 -3.32
C ASN A 177 -0.24 0.74 -4.66
N TYR A 178 -0.13 -0.59 -4.66
CA TYR A 178 0.15 -1.38 -5.85
C TYR A 178 -1.00 -1.30 -6.85
N LEU A 179 -2.24 -1.47 -6.41
CA LEU A 179 -3.42 -1.31 -7.28
C LEU A 179 -3.53 0.12 -7.81
N ALA A 180 -3.29 1.11 -6.96
CA ALA A 180 -3.29 2.50 -7.39
C ALA A 180 -2.19 2.75 -8.43
N ALA A 181 -1.05 2.04 -8.39
CA ALA A 181 0.00 2.12 -9.40
C ALA A 181 -0.38 1.60 -10.77
N HIS A 182 -1.35 0.68 -10.83
CA HIS A 182 -1.87 0.16 -12.08
C HIS A 182 -2.97 1.04 -12.69
N ASN A 183 -3.24 2.22 -12.12
CA ASN A 183 -4.19 3.16 -12.70
C ASN A 183 -3.66 3.69 -14.06
N PRO A 184 -4.41 3.50 -15.17
CA PRO A 184 -3.96 3.77 -16.52
C PRO A 184 -3.91 5.28 -16.83
N THR A 185 -4.51 6.11 -15.96
CA THR A 185 -4.59 7.56 -16.14
C THR A 185 -3.36 8.29 -15.60
N GLN A 186 -2.36 7.57 -15.09
CA GLN A 186 -1.09 8.13 -14.66
C GLN A 186 -0.29 8.62 -15.87
N SER A 187 0.29 9.81 -15.74
CA SER A 187 1.05 10.46 -16.82
C SER A 187 2.17 9.57 -17.35
N VAL A 188 2.84 8.83 -16.45
CA VAL A 188 3.93 7.89 -16.78
C VAL A 188 3.50 6.72 -17.68
N LEU A 189 2.20 6.42 -17.76
CA LEU A 189 1.66 5.33 -18.58
C LEU A 189 1.02 5.83 -19.88
N ILE A 190 0.94 7.14 -20.08
CA ILE A 190 0.40 7.73 -21.30
C ILE A 190 1.59 7.96 -22.25
N PRO A 191 1.62 7.32 -23.43
CA PRO A 191 2.68 7.58 -24.41
C PRO A 191 2.68 9.06 -24.77
N SER A 192 3.79 9.74 -24.55
CA SER A 192 3.98 11.11 -25.03
C SER A 192 3.99 11.10 -26.56
N THR A 193 3.04 11.79 -27.20
CA THR A 193 2.91 11.98 -28.65
C THR A 193 4.08 12.72 -29.32
N GLU A 194 5.20 12.94 -28.62
CA GLU A 194 6.36 13.69 -29.12
C GLU A 194 7.24 12.91 -30.11
N SER A 195 6.88 11.68 -30.48
CA SER A 195 7.62 10.89 -31.49
C SER A 195 6.99 10.90 -32.90
N GLU A 196 5.89 11.65 -33.13
CA GLU A 196 5.25 11.78 -34.46
C GLU A 196 5.40 13.18 -35.08
N GLN A 197 6.57 13.81 -34.94
CA GLN A 197 6.98 14.90 -35.84
C GLN A 197 8.35 14.59 -36.46
N LEU A 198 8.35 13.61 -37.36
CA LEU A 198 9.24 13.61 -38.51
C LEU A 198 8.58 14.43 -39.62
N PRO A 199 9.05 15.63 -40.00
CA PRO A 199 8.71 16.18 -41.29
C PRO A 199 9.54 15.43 -42.33
N THR A 200 8.91 14.44 -42.96
CA THR A 200 9.32 13.95 -44.28
C THR A 200 8.50 14.73 -45.30
N GLU A 201 9.07 15.79 -45.85
CA GLU A 201 8.78 16.46 -47.13
C GLU A 201 9.52 17.82 -47.08
N ALA A 202 10.52 18.13 -47.90
CA ALA A 202 10.49 18.03 -49.35
C ALA A 202 11.89 17.73 -49.93
N ALA A 203 11.97 16.62 -50.66
CA ALA A 203 12.83 16.56 -51.83
C ALA A 203 12.17 17.38 -52.96
N GLY A 204 12.89 18.34 -53.54
CA GLY A 204 12.62 18.81 -54.91
C GLY A 204 12.22 20.27 -55.10
N ARG A 205 13.21 21.16 -55.23
CA ARG A 205 13.23 22.29 -56.20
C ARG A 205 14.71 22.59 -56.48
N LYS A 206 15.26 21.98 -57.54
CA LYS A 206 15.60 22.58 -58.84
C LYS A 206 16.54 23.80 -58.74
N GLN A 207 17.72 23.60 -59.33
CA GLN A 207 18.55 24.54 -60.09
C GLN A 207 18.08 26.00 -60.08
N ASP A 208 18.95 26.89 -59.61
CA ASP A 208 19.73 27.81 -60.47
C ASP A 208 21.02 28.24 -59.76
#